data_AF-A0A6P1T7U6-F1
#
_entry.id   AF-A0A6P1T7U6-F1
#
_cell.length_a   1.000
_cell.length_b   1.000
_cell.length_c   1.000
_cell.angle_alpha   90.00
_cell.angle_beta   90.00
_cell.angle_gamma   90.00
#
_symmetry.space_group_name_H-M   'P 1'
#
loop_
_entity.id
_entity.type
_entity.pdbx_description
1 polymer ?
#
loop_
_entity_poly.entity_id
_entity_poly.type
_entity_poly.pdbx_seq_one_letter_code
_entity_poly.pdbx_strand_id
1 'polypeptide(L)'
;MASTDFAEVVEPWLKELKEDSKRPPLPDDLETTTFPLGGADIEGEIFEINTESSPFPDGALAEEDIEAGRKAYRESGIDVLAFYKSFRFRDRPPFRGRWGIFLIDAGIGAIEAEYVAAAGLPQDELRKLAIDTLVAHERYHFWIDVWALGQEVLPTCNQIKRYEYYLDRRRIVCLTPYDYEESLANHYAYSRLRSRKLSDGSRAGRLIKTLFQESPPPYSDFTFNPRERAKREGWLAAAVVNGLDALTAKPLIARGGSAEIGPSIRPVYARHPAVGHQKCPIYVLKTTGYAERIQPFQGPQLKEFRHFIERYLGGEKEPRSDHEYYKIDNGEKVKFPNPHDKEVRGYELKGTLLKAGMTQSEFRQARRATRNWTKDCPRSEPKPPLGG
;
A
#
# COMPACT_ATOMS: atom_id res chain seq x y z
N MET A 1 -3.30 -8.23 -34.23
CA MET A 1 -4.45 -7.37 -33.87
C MET A 1 -3.93 -6.32 -32.91
N ALA A 2 -4.20 -5.04 -33.13
CA ALA A 2 -3.83 -4.01 -32.17
C ALA A 2 -4.45 -4.35 -30.82
N SER A 3 -3.63 -4.45 -29.77
CA SER A 3 -4.13 -4.64 -28.41
C SER A 3 -4.91 -3.40 -28.03
N THR A 4 -6.23 -3.51 -27.92
CA THR A 4 -7.07 -2.38 -27.49
C THR A 4 -6.83 -2.11 -26.01
N ASP A 5 -6.42 -0.89 -25.67
CA ASP A 5 -6.27 -0.44 -24.29
C ASP A 5 -7.59 -0.67 -23.54
N PHE A 6 -7.54 -1.34 -22.38
CA PHE A 6 -8.73 -1.60 -21.58
C PHE A 6 -9.45 -0.30 -21.18
N ALA A 7 -8.72 0.77 -20.89
CA ALA A 7 -9.34 2.06 -20.54
C ALA A 7 -10.21 2.60 -21.68
N GLU A 8 -9.78 2.44 -22.94
CA GLU A 8 -10.57 2.84 -24.11
C GLU A 8 -11.81 1.97 -24.29
N VAL A 9 -11.71 0.67 -24.03
CA VAL A 9 -12.84 -0.28 -24.12
C VAL A 9 -13.94 0.09 -23.13
N VAL A 10 -13.58 0.53 -21.92
CA VAL A 10 -14.54 0.82 -20.85
C VAL A 10 -14.95 2.28 -20.73
N GLU A 11 -14.36 3.17 -21.52
CA GLU A 11 -14.64 4.61 -21.52
C GLU A 11 -16.14 4.95 -21.65
N PRO A 12 -16.94 4.30 -22.52
CA PRO A 12 -18.37 4.59 -22.62
C PRO A 12 -19.10 4.37 -21.28
N TRP A 13 -18.79 3.30 -20.56
CA TRP A 13 -19.39 3.00 -19.26
C TRP A 13 -18.94 3.98 -18.17
N LEU A 14 -17.69 4.41 -18.20
CA LEU A 14 -17.19 5.41 -17.26
C LEU A 14 -17.84 6.78 -17.48
N LYS A 15 -18.14 7.14 -18.74
CA LYS A 15 -18.89 8.36 -19.05
C LYS A 15 -20.32 8.29 -18.53
N GLU A 16 -21.01 7.18 -18.77
CA GLU A 16 -22.36 6.95 -18.22
C GLU A 16 -22.39 7.08 -16.70
N LEU A 17 -21.41 6.49 -15.99
CA LEU A 17 -21.29 6.60 -14.53
C LEU A 17 -20.93 8.01 -14.04
N LYS A 18 -20.32 8.87 -14.87
CA LYS A 18 -19.95 10.26 -14.52
C LYS A 18 -21.14 11.21 -14.48
N GLU A 19 -22.24 10.88 -15.14
CA GLU A 19 -23.40 11.75 -15.31
C GLU A 19 -24.51 11.51 -14.26
N ASP A 20 -24.25 10.69 -13.22
CA ASP A 20 -25.22 10.45 -12.14
C ASP A 20 -25.39 11.69 -11.24
N SER A 21 -26.48 12.43 -11.48
CA SER A 21 -26.84 13.65 -10.74
C SER A 21 -27.34 13.40 -9.30
N LYS A 22 -27.53 12.14 -8.87
CA LYS A 22 -28.18 11.80 -7.60
C LYS A 22 -27.22 11.62 -6.42
N ARG A 23 -25.91 11.74 -6.61
CA ARG A 23 -24.93 11.55 -5.53
C ARG A 23 -24.01 12.73 -5.31
N PRO A 24 -23.52 12.89 -4.06
CA PRO A 24 -22.62 13.98 -3.72
C PRO A 24 -21.34 13.93 -4.56
N PRO A 25 -20.71 15.09 -4.82
CA PRO A 25 -19.43 15.11 -5.53
C PRO A 25 -18.39 14.28 -4.78
N LEU A 26 -17.52 13.61 -5.52
CA LEU A 26 -16.34 13.00 -4.94
C LEU A 26 -15.39 14.09 -4.45
N PRO A 27 -14.57 13.80 -3.41
CA PRO A 27 -13.52 14.71 -2.99
C PRO A 27 -12.56 15.03 -4.15
N ASP A 28 -12.16 16.29 -4.27
CA ASP A 28 -11.19 16.73 -5.27
C ASP A 28 -9.80 16.09 -5.05
N ASP A 29 -9.50 15.66 -3.83
CA ASP A 29 -8.26 15.02 -3.38
C ASP A 29 -8.31 13.48 -3.38
N LEU A 30 -9.26 12.89 -4.11
CA LEU A 30 -9.37 11.44 -4.24
C LEU A 30 -8.06 10.86 -4.80
N GLU A 31 -7.51 9.90 -4.05
CA GLU A 31 -6.31 9.16 -4.43
C GLU A 31 -6.53 8.35 -5.70
N THR A 32 -5.58 8.47 -6.62
CA THR A 32 -5.65 7.84 -7.94
C THR A 32 -4.88 6.51 -7.99
N THR A 33 -4.15 6.20 -6.92
CA THR A 33 -3.19 5.11 -6.81
C THR A 33 -3.38 4.34 -5.51
N THR A 34 -2.95 3.08 -5.47
CA THR A 34 -2.86 2.29 -4.21
C THR A 34 -1.74 2.76 -3.28
N PHE A 35 -0.90 3.69 -3.73
CA PHE A 35 0.20 4.24 -2.94
C PHE A 35 -0.30 4.91 -1.63
N PRO A 36 0.22 4.52 -0.44
CA PRO A 36 -0.44 4.75 0.85
C PRO A 36 -0.50 6.21 1.36
N LEU A 37 0.04 7.20 0.65
CA LEU A 37 -0.02 8.63 1.04
C LEU A 37 -0.24 9.58 -0.14
N GLY A 38 -0.93 9.13 -1.18
CA GLY A 38 -1.19 9.93 -2.37
C GLY A 38 -0.07 9.83 -3.39
N GLY A 39 -0.41 9.32 -4.57
CA GLY A 39 0.53 9.21 -5.68
C GLY A 39 0.73 10.50 -6.47
N ALA A 40 0.06 11.61 -6.13
CA ALA A 40 -0.01 12.79 -6.99
C ALA A 40 1.37 13.42 -7.29
N ASP A 41 2.29 13.39 -6.32
CA ASP A 41 3.62 13.98 -6.40
C ASP A 41 4.71 12.95 -6.80
N ILE A 42 4.31 11.77 -7.30
CA ILE A 42 5.27 10.78 -7.78
C ILE A 42 5.83 11.24 -9.13
N GLU A 43 7.09 11.66 -9.11
CA GLU A 43 7.85 12.00 -10.31
C GLU A 43 8.79 10.85 -10.73
N GLY A 44 9.20 10.86 -12.00
CA GLY A 44 10.18 9.95 -12.58
C GLY A 44 9.95 9.65 -14.07
N GLU A 45 10.93 8.99 -14.68
CA GLU A 45 10.84 8.53 -16.07
C GLU A 45 10.11 7.19 -16.13
N ILE A 46 9.17 7.06 -17.07
CA ILE A 46 8.34 5.85 -17.20
C ILE A 46 8.68 5.08 -18.46
N PHE A 47 8.88 3.77 -18.30
CA PHE A 47 9.12 2.83 -19.37
C PHE A 47 8.04 1.75 -19.35
N GLU A 48 7.25 1.65 -20.41
CA GLU A 48 6.31 0.53 -20.56
C GLU A 48 7.08 -0.76 -20.82
N ILE A 49 6.71 -1.84 -20.13
CA ILE A 49 7.41 -3.13 -20.22
C ILE A 49 6.44 -4.28 -20.51
N ASN A 50 6.94 -5.28 -21.22
CA ASN A 50 6.30 -6.58 -21.33
C ASN A 50 7.06 -7.59 -20.46
N THR A 51 6.41 -8.11 -19.42
CA THR A 51 7.00 -9.09 -18.49
C THR A 51 7.49 -10.38 -19.15
N GLU A 52 7.02 -10.69 -20.37
CA GLU A 52 7.43 -11.89 -21.11
C GLU A 52 8.69 -11.71 -21.96
N SER A 53 9.03 -10.47 -22.37
CA SER A 53 10.02 -10.26 -23.44
C SER A 53 10.89 -9.01 -23.33
N SER A 54 10.56 -8.05 -22.46
CA SER A 54 11.34 -6.81 -22.34
C SER A 54 12.53 -6.99 -21.41
N PRO A 55 13.77 -6.72 -21.85
CA PRO A 55 14.86 -6.49 -20.91
C PRO A 55 14.47 -5.30 -20.03
N PHE A 56 14.62 -5.45 -18.72
CA PHE A 56 14.37 -4.35 -17.80
C PHE A 56 15.39 -3.27 -18.04
N PRO A 57 15.02 -1.98 -17.89
CA PRO A 57 15.97 -0.93 -18.14
C PRO A 57 17.19 -1.10 -17.22
N ASP A 58 18.34 -1.32 -17.83
CA ASP A 58 19.61 -1.40 -17.15
C ASP A 58 19.99 -0.03 -16.58
N GLY A 59 20.55 -0.05 -15.38
CA GLY A 59 20.99 1.13 -14.65
C GLY A 59 21.46 0.71 -13.27
N ALA A 60 22.64 1.19 -12.87
CA ALA A 60 23.09 1.05 -11.49
C ALA A 60 22.15 1.88 -10.60
N LEU A 61 21.33 1.20 -9.81
CA LEU A 61 20.53 1.83 -8.76
C LEU A 61 21.46 2.25 -7.63
N ALA A 62 21.21 3.42 -7.04
CA ALA A 62 21.95 3.85 -5.88
C ALA A 62 21.64 2.90 -4.70
N GLU A 63 22.68 2.44 -3.99
CA GLU A 63 22.53 1.53 -2.85
C GLU A 63 21.63 2.12 -1.76
N GLU A 64 21.69 3.45 -1.59
CA GLU A 64 20.82 4.18 -0.66
C GLU A 64 19.33 4.08 -1.01
N ASP A 65 18.98 4.07 -2.30
CA ASP A 65 17.59 3.95 -2.77
C ASP A 65 17.06 2.53 -2.54
N ILE A 66 17.91 1.52 -2.77
CA ILE A 66 17.58 0.12 -2.50
C ILE A 66 17.32 -0.08 -1.00
N GLU A 67 18.25 0.37 -0.15
CA GLU A 67 18.12 0.22 1.30
C GLU A 67 16.94 1.02 1.86
N ALA A 68 16.69 2.20 1.28
CA ALA A 68 15.50 2.97 1.59
C ALA A 68 14.22 2.18 1.32
N GLY A 69 14.11 1.53 0.16
CA GLY A 69 12.96 0.69 -0.20
C GLY A 69 12.78 -0.48 0.77
N ARG A 70 13.89 -1.15 1.12
CA ARG A 70 13.91 -2.25 2.10
C ARG A 70 13.35 -1.83 3.47
N LYS A 71 13.66 -0.61 3.92
CA LYS A 71 13.11 -0.05 5.16
C LYS A 71 11.64 0.33 5.01
N ALA A 72 11.28 1.02 3.94
CA ALA A 72 9.94 1.54 3.75
C ALA A 72 8.87 0.44 3.69
N TYR A 73 9.13 -0.69 3.02
CA TYR A 73 8.09 -1.73 2.91
C TYR A 73 7.78 -2.42 4.23
N ARG A 74 8.78 -2.56 5.11
CA ARG A 74 8.62 -3.15 6.46
C ARG A 74 7.77 -2.29 7.38
N GLU A 75 7.74 -0.98 7.14
CA GLU A 75 7.00 -0.01 7.94
C GLU A 75 5.65 0.39 7.31
N SER A 76 5.56 0.35 5.98
CA SER A 76 4.43 0.93 5.24
C SER A 76 3.80 0.01 4.20
N GLY A 77 4.22 -1.24 4.10
CA GLY A 77 3.65 -2.19 3.15
C GLY A 77 4.33 -2.17 1.78
N ILE A 78 3.99 -3.14 0.93
CA ILE A 78 4.66 -3.34 -0.36
C ILE A 78 4.29 -2.27 -1.41
N ASP A 79 3.17 -1.57 -1.20
CA ASP A 79 2.63 -0.51 -2.09
C ASP A 79 3.51 0.74 -2.15
N VAL A 80 4.55 0.81 -1.31
CA VAL A 80 5.59 1.85 -1.42
C VAL A 80 6.64 1.50 -2.49
N LEU A 81 6.68 0.25 -2.95
CA LEU A 81 7.64 -0.29 -3.93
C LEU A 81 7.03 -0.43 -5.33
N ALA A 82 5.72 -0.58 -5.42
CA ALA A 82 4.94 -0.60 -6.64
C ALA A 82 3.53 -0.07 -6.33
N PHE A 83 2.77 0.33 -7.36
CA PHE A 83 1.37 0.70 -7.16
C PHE A 83 0.55 0.50 -8.42
N TYR A 84 -0.75 0.29 -8.24
CA TYR A 84 -1.74 0.31 -9.30
C TYR A 84 -2.41 1.69 -9.36
N LYS A 85 -2.47 2.26 -10.57
CA LYS A 85 -3.27 3.44 -10.89
C LYS A 85 -4.51 3.03 -11.69
N SER A 86 -5.69 3.33 -11.16
CA SER A 86 -6.95 2.97 -11.81
C SER A 86 -7.11 3.57 -13.20
N PHE A 87 -7.63 2.77 -14.15
CA PHE A 87 -8.03 3.26 -15.48
C PHE A 87 -9.08 4.39 -15.41
N ARG A 88 -9.85 4.47 -14.32
CA ARG A 88 -10.81 5.56 -14.05
C ARG A 88 -10.13 6.92 -13.89
N PHE A 89 -8.87 6.91 -13.46
CA PHE A 89 -8.06 8.09 -13.18
C PHE A 89 -6.92 8.28 -14.18
N ARG A 90 -7.03 7.70 -15.40
CA ARG A 90 -6.02 7.82 -16.46
C ARG A 90 -5.52 9.26 -16.63
N ASP A 91 -6.43 10.23 -16.62
CA ASP A 91 -6.12 11.63 -16.90
C ASP A 91 -5.72 12.46 -15.67
N ARG A 92 -5.68 11.83 -14.48
CA ARG A 92 -5.23 12.47 -13.23
C ARG A 92 -3.74 12.19 -12.94
N PRO A 93 -3.08 12.95 -12.06
CA PRO A 93 -1.72 12.65 -11.57
C PRO A 93 -1.59 11.23 -10.96
N PRO A 94 -0.36 10.69 -10.78
CA PRO A 94 0.94 11.30 -11.11
C PRO A 94 1.23 11.40 -12.61
N PHE A 95 0.72 10.45 -13.39
CA PHE A 95 1.08 10.31 -14.81
C PHE A 95 -0.15 10.44 -15.70
N ARG A 96 -0.45 11.65 -16.17
CA ARG A 96 -1.64 11.91 -17.00
C ARG A 96 -1.56 11.16 -18.32
N GLY A 97 -2.68 10.60 -18.76
CA GLY A 97 -2.77 9.75 -19.94
C GLY A 97 -2.25 8.32 -19.72
N ARG A 98 -1.74 8.00 -18.53
CA ARG A 98 -1.25 6.67 -18.16
C ARG A 98 -2.08 6.10 -17.01
N TRP A 99 -2.24 4.79 -17.00
CA TRP A 99 -2.94 4.01 -15.96
C TRP A 99 -2.34 2.61 -15.97
N GLY A 100 -2.47 1.82 -14.92
CA GLY A 100 -1.94 0.45 -14.86
C GLY A 100 -1.01 0.22 -13.67
N ILE A 101 -0.09 -0.73 -13.80
CA ILE A 101 0.86 -1.12 -12.74
C ILE A 101 2.15 -0.32 -12.92
N PHE A 102 2.62 0.34 -11.86
CA PHE A 102 3.87 1.09 -11.83
C PHE A 102 4.82 0.40 -10.84
N LEU A 103 5.90 -0.19 -11.36
CA LEU A 103 6.98 -0.78 -10.57
C LEU A 103 8.04 0.28 -10.36
N ILE A 104 8.38 0.60 -9.11
CA ILE A 104 9.48 1.52 -8.84
C ILE A 104 10.78 0.74 -8.97
N ASP A 105 11.74 1.24 -9.73
CA ASP A 105 13.02 0.56 -9.96
C ASP A 105 13.79 0.27 -8.67
N ALA A 106 13.88 1.23 -7.75
CA ALA A 106 14.38 1.05 -6.40
C ALA A 106 13.58 0.02 -5.59
N GLY A 107 12.26 -0.05 -5.82
CA GLY A 107 11.38 -1.05 -5.22
C GLY A 107 11.67 -2.48 -5.70
N ILE A 108 11.93 -2.66 -6.99
CA ILE A 108 12.41 -3.93 -7.55
C ILE A 108 13.74 -4.32 -6.91
N GLY A 109 14.69 -3.37 -6.88
CA GLY A 109 16.01 -3.58 -6.26
C GLY A 109 15.93 -3.96 -4.79
N ALA A 110 15.01 -3.35 -4.02
CA ALA A 110 14.79 -3.68 -2.62
C ALA A 110 14.37 -5.14 -2.42
N ILE A 111 13.39 -5.62 -3.18
CA ILE A 111 12.93 -7.02 -3.09
C ILE A 111 14.00 -8.01 -3.60
N GLU A 112 14.67 -7.66 -4.70
CA GLU A 112 15.79 -8.43 -5.23
C GLU A 112 16.89 -8.63 -4.17
N ALA A 113 17.26 -7.56 -3.46
CA ALA A 113 18.24 -7.62 -2.37
C ALA A 113 17.80 -8.52 -1.21
N GLU A 114 16.52 -8.52 -0.83
CA GLU A 114 16.01 -9.47 0.18
C GLU A 114 16.14 -10.92 -0.27
N TYR A 115 15.87 -11.19 -1.55
CA TYR A 115 16.01 -12.54 -2.09
C TYR A 115 17.46 -12.98 -2.22
N VAL A 116 18.36 -12.08 -2.63
CA VAL A 116 19.81 -12.35 -2.71
C VAL A 116 20.37 -12.67 -1.33
N ALA A 117 19.97 -11.91 -0.30
CA ALA A 117 20.39 -12.18 1.07
C ALA A 117 19.89 -13.54 1.59
N ALA A 118 18.78 -14.05 1.06
CA ALA A 118 18.14 -15.29 1.49
C ALA A 118 18.49 -16.52 0.62
N ALA A 119 19.05 -16.34 -0.58
CA ALA A 119 19.31 -17.42 -1.53
C ALA A 119 20.57 -17.19 -2.38
N GLY A 120 21.36 -18.25 -2.59
CA GLY A 120 22.51 -18.25 -3.50
C GLY A 120 22.13 -18.47 -4.96
N LEU A 121 21.09 -17.79 -5.44
CA LEU A 121 20.55 -17.93 -6.80
C LEU A 121 21.07 -16.84 -7.75
N PRO A 122 21.02 -17.07 -9.07
CA PRO A 122 21.35 -16.05 -10.06
C PRO A 122 20.53 -14.78 -9.87
N GLN A 123 21.20 -13.63 -9.94
CA GLN A 123 20.61 -12.32 -9.66
C GLN A 123 19.45 -11.98 -10.63
N ASP A 124 19.59 -12.33 -11.91
CA ASP A 124 18.56 -12.15 -12.93
C ASP A 124 17.28 -12.95 -12.64
N GLU A 125 17.42 -14.18 -12.13
CA GLU A 125 16.31 -15.02 -11.69
C GLU A 125 15.58 -14.38 -10.50
N LEU A 126 16.32 -13.89 -9.51
CA LEU A 126 15.77 -13.24 -8.32
C LEU A 126 15.10 -11.90 -8.64
N ARG A 127 15.69 -11.11 -9.53
CA ARG A 127 15.10 -9.87 -10.06
C ARG A 127 13.79 -10.17 -10.76
N LYS A 128 13.74 -11.20 -11.63
CA LYS A 128 12.50 -11.64 -12.28
C LYS A 128 11.45 -12.06 -11.25
N LEU A 129 11.84 -12.78 -10.19
CA LEU A 129 10.94 -13.15 -9.11
C LEU A 129 10.40 -11.93 -8.35
N ALA A 130 11.22 -10.92 -8.10
CA ALA A 130 10.84 -9.66 -7.47
C ALA A 130 9.76 -8.93 -8.28
N ILE A 131 10.00 -8.77 -9.58
CA ILE A 131 9.03 -8.17 -10.51
C ILE A 131 7.73 -8.98 -10.54
N ASP A 132 7.81 -10.29 -10.71
CA ASP A 132 6.61 -11.13 -10.77
C ASP A 132 5.81 -11.06 -9.47
N THR A 133 6.49 -10.91 -8.33
CA THR A 133 5.85 -10.73 -7.02
C THR A 133 5.09 -9.40 -6.94
N LEU A 134 5.74 -8.28 -7.27
CA LEU A 134 5.12 -6.96 -7.28
C LEU A 134 3.97 -6.89 -8.30
N VAL A 135 4.18 -7.37 -9.51
CA VAL A 135 3.14 -7.41 -10.56
C VAL A 135 1.95 -8.27 -10.13
N ALA A 136 2.19 -9.43 -9.49
CA ALA A 136 1.09 -10.27 -9.03
C ALA A 136 0.29 -9.60 -7.92
N HIS A 137 0.95 -8.89 -7.00
CA HIS A 137 0.30 -8.08 -5.97
C HIS A 137 -0.57 -6.99 -6.61
N GLU A 138 0.01 -6.11 -7.44
CA GLU A 138 -0.72 -4.98 -8.04
C GLU A 138 -1.86 -5.40 -8.98
N ARG A 139 -1.71 -6.56 -9.62
CA ARG A 139 -2.75 -7.12 -10.47
C ARG A 139 -4.01 -7.49 -9.70
N TYR A 140 -3.92 -7.72 -8.39
CA TYR A 140 -5.09 -7.92 -7.55
C TYR A 140 -5.93 -6.63 -7.46
N HIS A 141 -5.31 -5.47 -7.26
CA HIS A 141 -6.02 -4.18 -7.24
C HIS A 141 -6.71 -3.86 -8.57
N PHE A 142 -6.00 -4.06 -9.68
CA PHE A 142 -6.60 -3.97 -11.02
C PHE A 142 -7.84 -4.86 -11.13
N TRP A 143 -7.75 -6.09 -10.62
CA TRP A 143 -8.86 -7.01 -10.67
C TRP A 143 -10.08 -6.54 -9.84
N ILE A 144 -9.85 -6.02 -8.63
CA ILE A 144 -10.93 -5.44 -7.81
C ILE A 144 -11.61 -4.30 -8.54
N ASP A 145 -10.83 -3.39 -9.14
CA ASP A 145 -11.36 -2.23 -9.88
C ASP A 145 -12.23 -2.65 -11.07
N VAL A 146 -11.78 -3.64 -11.85
CA VAL A 146 -12.54 -4.20 -12.97
C VAL A 146 -13.80 -4.92 -12.50
N TRP A 147 -13.69 -5.72 -11.43
CA TRP A 147 -14.85 -6.38 -10.83
C TRP A 147 -15.87 -5.36 -10.35
N ALA A 148 -15.40 -4.29 -9.70
CA ALA A 148 -16.25 -3.21 -9.22
C ALA A 148 -16.98 -2.53 -10.38
N LEU A 149 -16.28 -2.18 -11.46
CA LEU A 149 -16.91 -1.63 -12.66
C LEU A 149 -18.02 -2.56 -13.17
N GLY A 150 -17.74 -3.86 -13.22
CA GLY A 150 -18.71 -4.87 -13.62
C GLY A 150 -19.97 -4.88 -12.75
N GLN A 151 -19.89 -4.54 -11.46
CA GLN A 151 -21.07 -4.39 -10.59
C GLN A 151 -21.78 -3.05 -10.81
N GLU A 152 -21.02 -1.98 -11.05
CA GLU A 152 -21.56 -0.62 -11.20
C GLU A 152 -22.37 -0.44 -12.49
N VAL A 153 -22.07 -1.22 -13.53
CA VAL A 153 -22.77 -1.14 -14.83
C VAL A 153 -23.96 -2.09 -14.94
N LEU A 154 -24.24 -2.93 -13.94
CA LEU A 154 -25.40 -3.83 -13.98
C LEU A 154 -26.71 -3.02 -13.89
N PRO A 155 -27.66 -3.20 -14.83
CA PRO A 155 -28.92 -2.45 -14.84
C PRO A 155 -29.78 -2.62 -13.58
N THR A 156 -29.58 -3.72 -12.84
CA THR A 156 -30.28 -4.03 -11.59
C THR A 156 -29.69 -3.33 -10.38
N CYS A 157 -28.45 -2.87 -10.48
CA CYS A 157 -27.80 -2.10 -9.44
C CYS A 157 -27.99 -0.63 -9.76
N ASN A 158 -28.22 0.21 -8.73
CA ASN A 158 -28.12 1.65 -8.93
C ASN A 158 -26.71 1.96 -9.49
N GLN A 159 -26.63 2.41 -10.75
CA GLN A 159 -25.41 2.67 -11.52
C GLN A 159 -24.58 3.80 -10.87
N ILE A 160 -23.75 3.43 -9.92
CA ILE A 160 -23.10 4.35 -8.98
C ILE A 160 -21.61 4.07 -8.97
N LYS A 161 -20.77 5.11 -8.87
CA LYS A 161 -19.30 5.02 -8.70
C LYS A 161 -18.82 4.49 -7.34
N ARG A 162 -19.30 3.32 -6.94
CA ARG A 162 -19.07 2.71 -5.63
C ARG A 162 -17.58 2.47 -5.35
N TYR A 163 -16.78 2.15 -6.37
CA TYR A 163 -15.34 1.94 -6.21
C TYR A 163 -14.58 3.22 -5.86
N GLU A 164 -14.91 4.35 -6.49
CA GLU A 164 -14.25 5.63 -6.20
C GLU A 164 -14.52 6.09 -4.74
N TYR A 165 -15.73 5.85 -4.23
CA TYR A 165 -16.03 6.07 -2.80
C TYR A 165 -15.32 5.08 -1.87
N TYR A 166 -15.21 3.82 -2.29
CA TYR A 166 -14.45 2.83 -1.54
C TYR A 166 -12.98 3.26 -1.38
N LEU A 167 -12.34 3.75 -2.44
CA LEU A 167 -10.95 4.22 -2.40
C LEU A 167 -10.77 5.37 -1.40
N ASP A 168 -11.68 6.35 -1.39
CA ASP A 168 -11.69 7.42 -0.39
C ASP A 168 -11.75 6.87 1.05
N ARG A 169 -12.69 5.95 1.28
CA ARG A 169 -12.95 5.38 2.62
C ARG A 169 -11.88 4.39 3.06
N ARG A 170 -11.22 3.70 2.14
CA ARG A 170 -10.16 2.72 2.42
C ARG A 170 -9.03 3.33 3.25
N ARG A 171 -8.73 4.62 3.07
CA ARG A 171 -7.73 5.36 3.85
C ARG A 171 -7.91 5.25 5.36
N ILE A 172 -9.16 5.12 5.83
CA ILE A 172 -9.50 4.98 7.26
C ILE A 172 -8.92 3.69 7.85
N VAL A 173 -8.84 2.62 7.04
CA VAL A 173 -8.40 1.29 7.47
C VAL A 173 -7.00 0.94 6.97
N CYS A 174 -6.36 1.80 6.18
CA CYS A 174 -5.00 1.60 5.66
C CYS A 174 -4.00 1.27 6.80
N LEU A 175 -3.11 0.30 6.57
CA LEU A 175 -2.15 -0.21 7.57
C LEU A 175 -2.79 -0.76 8.86
N THR A 176 -4.08 -1.13 8.82
CA THR A 176 -4.75 -1.85 9.90
C THR A 176 -5.11 -3.27 9.47
N PRO A 177 -5.36 -4.20 10.40
CA PRO A 177 -5.84 -5.54 10.07
C PRO A 177 -7.18 -5.61 9.30
N TYR A 178 -7.87 -4.46 9.15
CA TYR A 178 -9.13 -4.37 8.43
C TYR A 178 -8.96 -3.97 6.96
N ASP A 179 -7.76 -3.58 6.52
CA ASP A 179 -7.47 -3.40 5.11
C ASP A 179 -7.30 -4.76 4.42
N TYR A 180 -8.45 -5.38 4.15
CA TYR A 180 -8.52 -6.72 3.59
C TYR A 180 -7.99 -6.78 2.16
N GLU A 181 -8.05 -5.69 1.41
CA GLU A 181 -7.58 -5.63 0.02
C GLU A 181 -6.09 -6.01 -0.04
N GLU A 182 -5.27 -5.41 0.80
CA GLU A 182 -3.83 -5.67 0.87
C GLU A 182 -3.47 -7.08 1.30
N SER A 183 -4.19 -7.58 2.32
CA SER A 183 -4.00 -8.95 2.79
C SER A 183 -4.36 -9.98 1.70
N LEU A 184 -5.37 -9.68 0.88
CA LEU A 184 -5.79 -10.53 -0.22
C LEU A 184 -4.87 -10.38 -1.45
N ALA A 185 -4.30 -9.20 -1.70
CA ALA A 185 -3.31 -8.97 -2.74
C ALA A 185 -2.04 -9.81 -2.49
N ASN A 186 -1.51 -9.78 -1.27
CA ASN A 186 -0.40 -10.65 -0.88
C ASN A 186 -0.77 -12.15 -0.94
N HIS A 187 -1.98 -12.51 -0.54
CA HIS A 187 -2.46 -13.89 -0.66
C HIS A 187 -2.48 -14.36 -2.12
N TYR A 188 -2.96 -13.50 -3.02
CA TYR A 188 -3.03 -13.76 -4.45
C TYR A 188 -1.64 -13.95 -5.04
N ALA A 189 -0.70 -13.03 -4.77
CA ALA A 189 0.68 -13.11 -5.22
C ALA A 189 1.38 -14.39 -4.73
N TYR A 190 1.30 -14.67 -3.42
CA TYR A 190 1.87 -15.88 -2.83
C TYR A 190 1.28 -17.16 -3.44
N SER A 191 -0.04 -17.25 -3.56
CA SER A 191 -0.71 -18.44 -4.09
C SER A 191 -0.32 -18.74 -5.54
N ARG A 192 -0.12 -17.68 -6.35
CA ARG A 192 0.26 -17.79 -7.76
C ARG A 192 1.71 -18.23 -7.95
N LEU A 193 2.62 -17.75 -7.09
CA LEU A 193 4.06 -17.88 -7.31
C LEU A 193 4.73 -18.94 -6.43
N ARG A 194 4.11 -19.37 -5.31
CA ARG A 194 4.73 -20.28 -4.34
C ARG A 194 5.24 -21.61 -4.89
N SER A 195 4.63 -22.11 -5.97
CA SER A 195 5.01 -23.38 -6.62
C SER A 195 6.00 -23.21 -7.75
N ARG A 196 6.41 -21.98 -8.09
CA ARG A 196 7.44 -21.73 -9.09
C ARG A 196 8.73 -22.41 -8.65
N LYS A 197 9.27 -23.26 -9.53
CA LYS A 197 10.57 -23.89 -9.36
C LYS A 197 11.66 -22.88 -9.73
N LEU A 198 12.70 -22.83 -8.92
CA LEU A 198 13.90 -22.03 -9.16
C LEU A 198 14.99 -22.92 -9.80
N SER A 199 16.06 -22.30 -10.29
CA SER A 199 17.17 -23.00 -10.98
C SER A 199 17.86 -24.07 -10.11
N ASP A 200 17.90 -23.88 -8.79
CA ASP A 200 18.41 -24.87 -7.81
C ASP A 200 17.42 -26.01 -7.48
N GLY A 201 16.24 -26.02 -8.11
CA GLY A 201 15.17 -26.99 -7.86
C GLY A 201 14.30 -26.68 -6.63
N SER A 202 14.63 -25.64 -5.86
CA SER A 202 13.81 -25.16 -4.75
C SER A 202 12.53 -24.47 -5.25
N ARG A 203 11.65 -24.10 -4.32
CA ARG A 203 10.40 -23.39 -4.63
C ARG A 203 10.46 -21.96 -4.10
N ALA A 204 10.02 -21.00 -4.92
CA ALA A 204 9.97 -19.58 -4.58
C ALA A 204 9.11 -19.24 -3.35
N GLY A 205 8.21 -20.14 -2.95
CA GLY A 205 7.29 -19.91 -1.84
C GLY A 205 7.97 -19.49 -0.53
N ARG A 206 9.17 -20.01 -0.20
CA ARG A 206 9.86 -19.59 1.03
C ARG A 206 10.27 -18.12 0.99
N LEU A 207 10.87 -17.69 -0.11
CA LEU A 207 11.35 -16.31 -0.30
C LEU A 207 10.20 -15.31 -0.24
N ILE A 208 9.13 -15.57 -1.00
CA ILE A 208 7.94 -14.71 -1.04
C ILE A 208 7.25 -14.67 0.32
N LYS A 209 7.17 -15.83 1.01
CA LYS A 209 6.55 -15.90 2.34
C LYS A 209 7.32 -15.05 3.34
N THR A 210 8.65 -15.17 3.40
CA THR A 210 9.50 -14.37 4.28
C THR A 210 9.29 -12.88 4.01
N LEU A 211 9.34 -12.46 2.75
CA LEU A 211 9.14 -11.07 2.36
C LEU A 211 7.81 -10.50 2.91
N PHE A 212 6.69 -11.18 2.67
CA PHE A 212 5.40 -10.70 3.14
C PHE A 212 5.25 -10.77 4.66
N GLN A 213 5.87 -11.75 5.33
CA GLN A 213 5.86 -11.84 6.80
C GLN A 213 6.63 -10.69 7.47
N GLU A 214 7.61 -10.09 6.79
CA GLU A 214 8.33 -8.91 7.27
C GLU A 214 7.59 -7.59 7.02
N SER A 215 6.49 -7.61 6.26
CA SER A 215 5.64 -6.44 6.02
C SER A 215 4.72 -6.18 7.24
N PRO A 216 4.26 -4.94 7.47
CA PRO A 216 3.37 -4.65 8.58
C PRO A 216 1.99 -5.27 8.34
N PRO A 217 1.14 -5.47 9.36
CA PRO A 217 -0.29 -5.70 9.13
C PRO A 217 -0.87 -4.54 8.29
N PRO A 218 -1.76 -4.79 7.32
CA PRO A 218 -2.39 -6.08 6.97
C PRO A 218 -1.54 -7.02 6.11
N TYR A 219 -0.45 -6.54 5.49
CA TYR A 219 0.32 -7.25 4.47
C TYR A 219 0.86 -8.60 4.95
N SER A 220 1.30 -8.71 6.21
CA SER A 220 1.80 -9.97 6.79
C SER A 220 0.71 -11.01 7.10
N ASP A 221 -0.55 -10.61 7.12
CA ASP A 221 -1.70 -11.48 7.37
C ASP A 221 -2.28 -12.00 6.05
N PHE A 222 -1.53 -12.80 5.29
CA PHE A 222 -1.94 -13.26 3.94
C PHE A 222 -2.13 -14.79 3.83
N THR A 223 -1.80 -15.54 4.88
CA THR A 223 -1.92 -17.00 4.90
C THR A 223 -3.28 -17.40 5.46
N PHE A 224 -4.27 -17.53 4.59
CA PHE A 224 -5.64 -17.91 4.97
C PHE A 224 -5.97 -19.33 4.55
N ASN A 225 -6.86 -19.97 5.32
CA ASN A 225 -7.60 -21.11 4.78
C ASN A 225 -8.68 -20.63 3.77
N PRO A 226 -9.23 -21.52 2.91
CA PRO A 226 -10.21 -21.12 1.90
C PRO A 226 -11.47 -20.44 2.46
N ARG A 227 -11.88 -20.78 3.69
CA ARG A 227 -13.07 -20.21 4.34
C ARG A 227 -12.81 -18.77 4.81
N GLU A 228 -11.66 -18.53 5.43
CA GLU A 228 -11.23 -17.19 5.85
C GLU A 228 -11.03 -16.26 4.65
N ARG A 229 -10.40 -16.78 3.60
CA ARG A 229 -10.27 -16.05 2.33
C ARG A 229 -11.64 -15.63 1.79
N ALA A 230 -12.56 -16.57 1.64
CA ALA A 230 -13.90 -16.28 1.12
C ALA A 230 -14.64 -15.25 1.99
N LYS A 231 -14.44 -15.29 3.31
CA LYS A 231 -15.00 -14.32 4.25
C LYS A 231 -14.44 -12.90 4.01
N ARG A 232 -13.12 -12.77 3.86
CA ARG A 232 -12.46 -11.48 3.58
C ARG A 232 -12.84 -10.94 2.21
N GLU A 233 -12.89 -11.79 1.18
CA GLU A 233 -13.41 -11.42 -0.14
C GLU A 233 -14.87 -10.92 -0.03
N GLY A 234 -15.72 -11.56 0.78
CA GLY A 234 -17.08 -11.10 1.03
C GLY A 234 -17.15 -9.73 1.71
N TRP A 235 -16.30 -9.49 2.72
CA TRP A 235 -16.21 -8.19 3.39
C TRP A 235 -15.72 -7.08 2.45
N LEU A 236 -14.69 -7.36 1.66
CA LEU A 236 -14.18 -6.43 0.65
C LEU A 236 -15.22 -6.16 -0.43
N ALA A 237 -15.90 -7.20 -0.94
CA ALA A 237 -16.98 -7.05 -1.91
C ALA A 237 -18.08 -6.13 -1.38
N ALA A 238 -18.54 -6.34 -0.14
CA ALA A 238 -19.54 -5.50 0.48
C ALA A 238 -19.05 -4.05 0.69
N ALA A 239 -17.80 -3.86 1.10
CA ALA A 239 -17.19 -2.54 1.23
C ALA A 239 -17.22 -1.80 -0.11
N VAL A 240 -16.72 -2.45 -1.17
CA VAL A 240 -16.68 -1.90 -2.53
C VAL A 240 -18.07 -1.59 -3.06
N VAL A 241 -19.02 -2.53 -3.03
CA VAL A 241 -20.37 -2.28 -3.59
C VAL A 241 -21.19 -1.29 -2.78
N ASN A 242 -20.81 -0.96 -1.56
CA ASN A 242 -21.49 0.08 -0.79
C ASN A 242 -20.73 1.41 -0.77
N GLY A 243 -19.50 1.46 -1.30
CA GLY A 243 -18.62 2.63 -1.18
C GLY A 243 -18.28 2.94 0.28
N LEU A 244 -18.02 1.90 1.08
CA LEU A 244 -17.74 1.98 2.51
C LEU A 244 -16.36 1.42 2.81
N ASP A 245 -15.79 1.77 3.96
CA ASP A 245 -14.62 1.04 4.47
C ASP A 245 -15.03 -0.35 4.99
N ALA A 246 -14.05 -1.24 5.08
CA ALA A 246 -14.27 -2.63 5.47
C ALA A 246 -14.75 -2.82 6.92
N LEU A 247 -14.44 -1.88 7.82
CA LEU A 247 -14.88 -1.92 9.21
C LEU A 247 -16.38 -1.61 9.30
N THR A 248 -16.83 -0.60 8.55
CA THR A 248 -18.24 -0.21 8.43
C THR A 248 -19.08 -1.25 7.68
N ALA A 249 -18.51 -1.93 6.68
CA ALA A 249 -19.21 -2.97 5.92
C ALA A 249 -19.45 -4.26 6.72
N LYS A 250 -18.59 -4.59 7.68
CA LYS A 250 -18.61 -5.86 8.41
C LYS A 250 -19.91 -6.09 9.24
N PRO A 251 -20.44 -5.11 10.00
CA PRO A 251 -21.74 -5.24 10.68
C PRO A 251 -22.93 -5.44 9.73
N LEU A 252 -22.90 -4.85 8.53
CA LEU A 252 -23.98 -4.97 7.54
C LEU A 252 -24.15 -6.42 7.08
N ILE A 253 -23.03 -7.12 6.86
CA ILE A 253 -23.02 -8.55 6.54
C ILE A 253 -23.47 -9.40 7.73
N ALA A 254 -23.01 -9.07 8.94
CA ALA A 254 -23.30 -9.86 10.14
C ALA A 254 -24.79 -9.86 10.53
N ARG A 255 -25.54 -8.81 10.17
CA ARG A 255 -26.97 -8.66 10.50
C ARG A 255 -27.91 -9.40 9.54
N GLY A 256 -27.39 -10.25 8.65
CA GLY A 256 -28.22 -10.95 7.65
C GLY A 256 -28.84 -9.99 6.63
N GLY A 257 -28.31 -8.76 6.51
CA GLY A 257 -28.73 -7.80 5.52
C GLY A 257 -28.43 -8.36 4.13
N SER A 258 -29.48 -8.72 3.41
CA SER A 258 -29.47 -9.07 1.99
C SER A 258 -29.19 -7.82 1.13
N ALA A 259 -28.09 -7.11 1.38
CA ALA A 259 -27.64 -6.05 0.49
C ALA A 259 -26.95 -6.69 -0.73
N GLU A 260 -27.74 -7.28 -1.64
CA GLU A 260 -27.29 -7.66 -3.00
C GLU A 260 -25.90 -8.34 -3.06
N ILE A 261 -25.57 -9.24 -2.12
CA ILE A 261 -24.23 -9.79 -2.00
C ILE A 261 -24.04 -10.86 -3.08
N GLY A 262 -23.61 -10.42 -4.26
CA GLY A 262 -23.11 -11.28 -5.34
C GLY A 262 -22.02 -12.23 -4.83
N PRO A 263 -21.94 -13.46 -5.38
CA PRO A 263 -21.22 -14.56 -4.79
C PRO A 263 -19.71 -14.38 -4.99
N SER A 264 -19.01 -13.89 -3.97
CA SER A 264 -17.55 -13.75 -3.96
C SER A 264 -17.03 -12.76 -5.03
N ILE A 265 -15.90 -12.12 -4.74
CA ILE A 265 -15.15 -11.36 -5.77
C ILE A 265 -14.74 -12.32 -6.90
N ARG A 266 -14.84 -13.64 -6.68
CA ARG A 266 -14.47 -14.69 -7.62
C ARG A 266 -14.86 -14.39 -9.07
N PRO A 267 -13.94 -14.71 -9.98
CA PRO A 267 -14.19 -14.85 -11.40
C PRO A 267 -15.50 -15.55 -11.81
N VAL A 268 -16.58 -14.81 -12.08
CA VAL A 268 -17.60 -15.31 -13.03
C VAL A 268 -17.18 -14.85 -14.43
N TYR A 269 -15.95 -15.22 -14.83
CA TYR A 269 -15.24 -14.66 -15.99
C TYR A 269 -15.71 -15.16 -17.36
N ALA A 270 -16.58 -16.17 -17.43
CA ALA A 270 -16.91 -16.77 -18.71
C ALA A 270 -17.74 -15.85 -19.64
N ARG A 271 -18.19 -14.67 -19.17
CA ARG A 271 -19.15 -13.82 -19.92
C ARG A 271 -18.73 -12.38 -20.20
N HIS A 272 -17.57 -11.90 -19.73
CA HIS A 272 -17.17 -10.50 -19.98
C HIS A 272 -15.93 -10.38 -20.88
N PRO A 273 -16.07 -10.06 -22.18
CA PRO A 273 -14.98 -10.04 -23.17
C PRO A 273 -13.90 -8.98 -22.91
N ALA A 274 -14.10 -8.09 -21.95
CA ALA A 274 -13.14 -7.05 -21.58
C ALA A 274 -12.01 -7.53 -20.63
N VAL A 275 -12.17 -8.63 -19.90
CA VAL A 275 -11.36 -8.92 -18.68
C VAL A 275 -10.18 -9.88 -18.93
N GLY A 276 -9.32 -9.55 -19.89
CA GLY A 276 -8.03 -10.23 -20.05
C GLY A 276 -6.97 -9.60 -19.13
N HIS A 277 -6.29 -10.40 -18.31
CA HIS A 277 -5.18 -9.93 -17.46
C HIS A 277 -4.03 -9.26 -18.23
N GLN A 278 -3.92 -9.53 -19.54
CA GLN A 278 -2.95 -8.94 -20.45
C GLN A 278 -3.28 -7.49 -20.84
N LYS A 279 -4.45 -6.95 -20.43
CA LYS A 279 -4.86 -5.60 -20.82
C LYS A 279 -4.51 -4.52 -19.79
N CYS A 280 -3.91 -4.88 -18.65
CA CYS A 280 -3.38 -3.90 -17.70
C CYS A 280 -1.92 -3.62 -18.05
N PRO A 281 -1.59 -2.41 -18.56
CA PRO A 281 -0.21 -2.07 -18.92
C PRO A 281 0.66 -2.01 -17.67
N ILE A 282 1.94 -2.32 -17.85
CA ILE A 282 2.93 -2.38 -16.78
C ILE A 282 4.05 -1.42 -17.15
N TYR A 283 4.45 -0.61 -16.17
CA TYR A 283 5.46 0.41 -16.29
C TYR A 283 6.55 0.19 -15.26
N VAL A 284 7.79 0.47 -15.64
CA VAL A 284 8.88 0.71 -14.71
C VAL A 284 9.05 2.21 -14.57
N LEU A 285 8.98 2.69 -13.34
CA LEU A 285 9.22 4.07 -12.96
C LEU A 285 10.65 4.17 -12.46
N LYS A 286 11.50 4.88 -13.20
CA LYS A 286 12.83 5.28 -12.74
C LYS A 286 12.75 6.54 -11.92
N THR A 287 13.15 6.47 -10.66
CA THR A 287 13.12 7.63 -9.77
C THR A 287 14.50 7.97 -9.25
N THR A 288 14.95 9.19 -9.52
CA THR A 288 16.12 9.77 -8.84
C THR A 288 15.72 10.25 -7.46
N GLY A 289 16.53 9.99 -6.43
CA GLY A 289 16.26 10.46 -5.07
C GLY A 289 15.08 9.73 -4.41
N TYR A 290 14.90 8.44 -4.72
CA TYR A 290 13.84 7.63 -4.13
C TYR A 290 13.91 7.68 -2.60
N ALA A 291 15.10 7.53 -2.04
CA ALA A 291 15.37 7.55 -0.60
C ALA A 291 14.83 8.80 0.10
N GLU A 292 15.04 9.98 -0.48
CA GLU A 292 14.52 11.24 0.06
C GLU A 292 12.99 11.26 0.05
N ARG A 293 12.39 10.82 -1.05
CA ARG A 293 10.93 10.79 -1.22
C ARG A 293 10.26 9.83 -0.25
N ILE A 294 10.87 8.67 -0.02
CA ILE A 294 10.29 7.65 0.85
C ILE A 294 10.71 7.75 2.32
N GLN A 295 11.53 8.74 2.68
CA GLN A 295 11.91 9.04 4.06
C GLN A 295 10.72 9.14 5.03
N PRO A 296 9.54 9.71 4.66
CA PRO A 296 8.36 9.73 5.54
C PRO A 296 7.81 8.35 5.90
N PHE A 297 8.16 7.32 5.12
CA PHE A 297 7.76 5.92 5.31
C PHE A 297 8.81 5.12 6.07
N GLN A 298 9.98 5.70 6.30
CA GLN A 298 11.02 5.14 7.16
C GLN A 298 10.81 5.65 8.59
N GLY A 299 11.21 4.84 9.57
CA GLY A 299 11.34 5.29 10.95
C GLY A 299 12.23 6.53 11.05
N PRO A 300 12.01 7.43 12.03
CA PRO A 300 12.85 8.60 12.20
C PRO A 300 14.28 8.17 12.58
N GLN A 301 15.26 8.93 12.11
CA GLN A 301 16.63 8.79 12.61
C GLN A 301 16.64 9.10 14.11
N LEU A 302 17.59 8.51 14.86
CA LEU A 302 17.66 8.71 16.31
C LEU A 302 17.72 10.21 16.71
N LYS A 303 18.49 11.01 15.96
CA LYS A 303 18.58 12.47 16.18
C LYS A 303 17.24 13.18 15.94
N GLU A 304 16.54 12.78 14.87
CA GLU A 304 15.22 13.32 14.56
C GLU A 304 14.21 12.94 15.65
N PHE A 305 14.22 11.69 16.09
CA PHE A 305 13.33 11.20 17.13
C PHE A 305 13.55 11.90 18.48
N ARG A 306 14.80 12.26 18.78
CA ARG A 306 15.12 13.12 19.92
C ARG A 306 14.45 14.48 19.81
N HIS A 307 14.54 15.13 18.65
CA HIS A 307 13.85 16.40 18.44
C HIS A 307 12.33 16.26 18.54
N PHE A 308 11.76 15.17 18.03
CA PHE A 308 10.35 14.87 18.21
C PHE A 308 9.97 14.79 19.70
N ILE A 309 10.72 14.06 20.51
CA ILE A 309 10.43 13.95 21.95
C ILE A 309 10.66 15.28 22.67
N GLU A 310 11.85 15.88 22.55
CA GLU A 310 12.24 17.08 23.30
C GLU A 310 11.47 18.32 22.87
N ARG A 311 11.30 18.53 21.56
CA ARG A 311 10.74 19.77 21.02
C ARG A 311 9.25 19.66 20.76
N TYR A 312 8.80 18.59 20.12
CA TYR A 312 7.40 18.48 19.70
C TYR A 312 6.50 18.00 20.85
N LEU A 313 6.94 16.99 21.61
CA LEU A 313 6.21 16.46 22.77
C LEU A 313 6.56 17.14 24.11
N GLY A 314 7.39 18.19 24.09
CA GLY A 314 7.83 18.89 25.31
C GLY A 314 8.53 17.98 26.32
N GLY A 315 9.25 16.96 25.84
CA GLY A 315 9.85 15.93 26.66
C GLY A 315 10.99 16.44 27.53
N GLU A 316 10.85 16.27 28.84
CA GLU A 316 11.90 16.55 29.82
C GLU A 316 12.65 15.27 30.19
N LYS A 317 13.97 15.28 30.07
CA LYS A 317 14.81 14.12 30.37
C LYS A 317 14.77 13.81 31.87
N GLU A 318 14.43 12.57 32.22
CA GLU A 318 14.42 12.15 33.62
C GLU A 318 15.85 11.90 34.16
N PRO A 319 16.20 12.42 35.35
CA PRO A 319 17.49 12.17 35.96
C PRO A 319 17.63 10.72 36.45
N ARG A 320 18.82 10.14 36.25
CA ARG A 320 19.29 8.86 36.83
C ARG A 320 18.52 7.60 36.41
N SER A 321 18.80 7.11 35.21
CA SER A 321 18.47 5.74 34.81
C SER A 321 19.58 5.15 33.94
N ASP A 322 19.61 3.81 33.88
CA ASP A 322 20.45 2.99 33.00
C ASP A 322 20.11 3.17 31.51
N HIS A 323 18.89 3.66 31.23
CA HIS A 323 18.42 4.07 29.92
C HIS A 323 17.98 5.53 29.94
N GLU A 324 17.97 6.18 28.78
CA GLU A 324 17.46 7.54 28.69
C GLU A 324 15.92 7.53 28.62
N TYR A 325 15.27 8.17 29.59
CA TYR A 325 13.82 8.34 29.63
C TYR A 325 13.45 9.81 29.58
N TYR A 326 12.28 10.08 29.01
CA TYR A 326 11.67 11.41 28.97
C TYR A 326 10.27 11.37 29.56
N LYS A 327 9.91 12.40 30.31
CA LYS A 327 8.53 12.69 30.68
C LYS A 327 7.97 13.69 29.67
N ILE A 328 6.96 13.30 28.90
CA ILE A 328 6.37 14.13 27.85
C ILE A 328 5.23 15.02 28.38
N ASP A 329 4.75 15.94 27.56
CA ASP A 329 3.76 16.99 27.90
C ASP A 329 2.46 16.50 28.55
N ASN A 330 2.04 15.26 28.31
CA ASN A 330 0.86 14.65 28.92
C ASN A 330 1.17 13.86 30.22
N GLY A 331 2.42 13.93 30.70
CA GLY A 331 2.89 13.28 31.91
C GLY A 331 3.39 11.83 31.73
N GLU A 332 3.21 11.23 30.56
CA GLU A 332 3.70 9.88 30.28
C GLU A 332 5.23 9.80 30.26
N LYS A 333 5.75 8.62 30.63
CA LYS A 333 7.17 8.31 30.56
C LYS A 333 7.49 7.51 29.32
N VAL A 334 8.30 8.05 28.42
CA VAL A 334 8.74 7.38 27.18
C VAL A 334 10.22 6.97 27.29
N LYS A 335 10.54 5.78 26.77
CA LYS A 335 11.91 5.27 26.71
C LYS A 335 12.56 5.75 25.41
N PHE A 336 13.73 6.35 25.50
CA PHE A 336 14.54 6.68 24.34
C PHE A 336 15.30 5.43 23.86
N PRO A 337 15.37 5.15 22.54
CA PRO A 337 16.14 4.03 22.01
C PRO A 337 17.62 4.12 22.39
N ASN A 338 18.27 2.96 22.50
CA ASN A 338 19.68 2.93 22.88
C ASN A 338 20.56 3.61 21.81
N PRO A 339 21.64 4.33 22.19
CA PRO A 339 22.47 5.09 21.25
C PRO A 339 23.21 4.26 20.19
N HIS A 340 23.26 2.93 20.36
CA HIS A 340 23.95 2.02 19.46
C HIS A 340 23.18 1.81 18.15
N ASP A 341 21.87 2.06 18.13
CA ASP A 341 21.05 1.99 16.94
C ASP A 341 20.91 3.40 16.34
N LYS A 342 21.29 3.57 15.06
CA LYS A 342 21.19 4.87 14.36
C LYS A 342 19.75 5.25 14.03
N GLU A 343 18.84 4.30 14.09
CA GLU A 343 17.46 4.39 13.64
C GLU A 343 16.51 3.90 14.73
N VAL A 344 15.34 4.52 14.79
CA VAL A 344 14.30 4.14 15.73
C VAL A 344 13.46 3.04 15.11
N ARG A 345 13.34 1.93 15.82
CA ARG A 345 12.58 0.77 15.35
C ARG A 345 11.09 1.07 15.36
N GLY A 346 10.32 0.48 14.45
CA GLY A 346 8.87 0.72 14.35
C GLY A 346 8.10 0.50 15.66
N TYR A 347 8.48 -0.49 16.48
CA TYR A 347 7.84 -0.72 17.78
C TYR A 347 8.20 0.34 18.85
N GLU A 348 9.40 0.93 18.78
CA GLU A 348 9.83 2.01 19.69
C GLU A 348 9.07 3.30 19.37
N LEU A 349 9.00 3.63 18.07
CA LEU A 349 8.17 4.72 17.58
C LEU A 349 6.72 4.50 18.00
N LYS A 350 6.14 3.34 17.67
CA LYS A 350 4.74 3.00 18.01
C LYS A 350 4.47 3.11 19.51
N GLY A 351 5.36 2.62 20.36
CA GLY A 351 5.22 2.72 21.82
C GLY A 351 5.18 4.17 22.31
N THR A 352 6.05 5.02 21.76
CA THR A 352 6.07 6.46 22.06
C THR A 352 4.83 7.16 21.51
N LEU A 353 4.36 6.82 20.30
CA LEU A 353 3.16 7.39 19.70
C LEU A 353 1.89 7.06 20.50
N LEU A 354 1.76 5.81 20.96
CA LEU A 354 0.65 5.40 21.83
C LEU A 354 0.63 6.24 23.11
N LYS A 355 1.78 6.38 23.78
CA LYS A 355 1.90 7.23 24.99
C LYS A 355 1.63 8.69 24.71
N ALA A 356 2.06 9.21 23.57
CA ALA A 356 1.83 10.58 23.16
C ALA A 356 0.37 10.86 22.73
N GLY A 357 -0.51 9.87 22.69
CA GLY A 357 -1.88 10.07 22.21
C GLY A 357 -1.95 10.33 20.71
N MET A 358 -1.03 9.78 19.93
CA MET A 358 -0.86 10.08 18.51
C MET A 358 -0.84 8.82 17.66
N THR A 359 -1.54 8.85 16.54
CA THR A 359 -1.51 7.80 15.51
C THR A 359 -0.27 7.96 14.61
N GLN A 360 0.08 6.90 13.87
CA GLN A 360 1.16 6.96 12.87
C GLN A 360 0.88 8.03 11.78
N SER A 361 -0.39 8.18 11.39
CA SER A 361 -0.80 9.19 10.41
C SER A 361 -0.58 10.60 10.93
N GLU A 362 -1.02 10.88 12.16
CA GLU A 362 -0.80 12.18 12.82
C GLU A 362 0.70 12.46 13.03
N PHE A 363 1.51 11.45 13.38
CA PHE A 363 2.96 11.58 13.43
C PHE A 363 3.53 12.05 12.10
N ARG A 364 3.18 11.39 11.00
CA ARG A 364 3.67 11.74 9.65
C ARG A 364 3.22 13.14 9.23
N GLN A 365 1.97 13.52 9.50
CA GLN A 365 1.45 14.86 9.22
C GLN A 365 2.20 15.93 10.02
N ALA A 366 2.37 15.73 11.32
CA ALA A 366 3.12 16.64 12.19
C ALA A 366 4.60 16.73 11.78
N ARG A 367 5.21 15.60 11.38
CA ARG A 367 6.59 15.54 10.87
C ARG A 367 6.76 16.42 9.64
N ARG A 368 5.82 16.34 8.68
CA ARG A 368 5.81 17.20 7.48
C ARG A 368 5.61 18.67 7.84
N ALA A 369 4.59 18.98 8.65
CA ALA A 369 4.25 20.35 9.05
C ALA A 369 5.41 21.06 9.76
N THR A 370 6.13 20.33 10.62
CA THR A 370 7.28 20.85 11.38
C THR A 370 8.61 20.76 10.63
N ARG A 371 8.61 20.30 9.37
CA ARG A 371 9.80 20.02 8.57
C ARG A 371 10.82 19.16 9.32
N ASN A 372 10.40 17.99 9.77
CA ASN A 372 11.18 17.07 10.60
C ASN A 372 11.61 17.73 11.93
N TRP A 373 10.66 18.40 12.59
CA TRP A 373 10.83 19.00 13.92
C TRP A 373 11.88 20.13 13.96
N THR A 374 12.11 20.77 12.81
CA THR A 374 13.02 21.92 12.68
C THR A 374 12.28 23.25 12.77
N LYS A 375 10.96 23.28 12.57
CA LYS A 375 10.08 24.46 12.66
C LYS A 375 8.80 24.14 13.41
N ASP A 376 8.16 25.16 13.97
CA ASP A 376 6.80 25.10 14.54
C ASP A 376 6.60 23.98 15.60
N CYS A 377 7.53 23.88 16.56
CA CYS A 377 7.42 23.04 17.76
C CYS A 377 7.37 23.92 19.02
N PRO A 378 6.56 23.62 20.07
CA PRO A 378 5.87 22.34 20.37
C PRO A 378 4.43 22.20 19.82
N ARG A 379 3.83 21.01 19.97
CA ARG A 379 2.40 20.77 19.61
C ARG A 379 1.46 21.60 20.49
N SER A 380 0.32 22.02 19.94
CA SER A 380 -0.58 23.00 20.57
C SER A 380 -1.27 22.50 21.85
N GLU A 381 -1.65 21.22 21.89
CA GLU A 381 -2.37 20.63 23.03
C GLU A 381 -1.86 19.19 23.30
N PRO A 382 -1.55 18.83 24.56
CA PRO A 382 -1.26 17.45 24.94
C PRO A 382 -2.47 16.55 24.72
N LYS A 383 -2.25 15.34 24.18
CA LYS A 383 -3.30 14.33 23.99
C LYS A 383 -3.18 13.22 25.04
N PRO A 384 -4.29 12.65 25.54
CA PRO A 384 -4.24 11.47 26.40
C PRO A 384 -3.67 10.26 25.64
N PRO A 385 -3.05 9.28 26.31
CA PRO A 385 -2.51 8.08 25.66
C PRO A 385 -3.58 7.31 24.86
N LEU A 386 -3.20 6.75 23.72
CA LEU A 386 -4.06 5.85 22.96
C LEU A 386 -4.11 4.47 23.65
N GLY A 387 -5.30 4.09 24.11
CA GLY A 387 -5.55 2.76 24.70
C GLY A 387 -5.32 2.65 26.21
N GLY A 388 -5.31 3.78 26.92
CA GLY A 388 -5.36 3.87 28.39
C GLY A 388 -6.77 3.80 28.95
#